data_AF-C6HPW2-F1
#
_entry.id   AF-C6HPW2-F1
#
_cell.length_a   1.000
_cell.length_b   1.000
_cell.length_c   1.000
_cell.angle_alpha   90.00
_cell.angle_beta   90.00
_cell.angle_gamma   90.00
#
_symmetry.space_group_name_H-M   'P 1'
#
loop_
_entity.id
_entity.type
_entity.pdbx_description
1 polymer ?
#
loop_
_entity_poly.entity_id
_entity_poly.type
_entity_poly.pdbx_seq_one_letter_code
_entity_poly.pdbx_strand_id
1 'polypeptide(L)'
;MAPPSSELIGAAGCRYLFKQLIQERPQLGRVWLATSGQDKFILKDIPKTIFSSFNEDIHPRLHESPFLRLPHDTIPDQQIFVYKYMDDDFLSLARKQISMQARKQILKASLQGIAELHSHDIVHLDIKPDNIMVNYHGTGKETIVEQVQVIDLENAAYLPKGQCIKGMLAGNDSWRSPEGHFKGKLGKPSDIFSFAAVSSLELMRI
;
A
#
# COMPACT_ATOMS: atom_id res chain seq x y z
N MET A 1 9.23 26.15 4.95
CA MET A 1 7.75 26.05 4.96
C MET A 1 7.30 26.03 6.40
N ALA A 2 6.24 26.77 6.75
CA ALA A 2 5.67 26.72 8.10
C ALA A 2 5.28 25.29 8.48
N PRO A 3 5.35 24.90 9.77
CA PRO A 3 4.80 23.63 10.21
C PRO A 3 3.32 23.58 9.77
N PRO A 4 2.82 22.43 9.31
CA PRO A 4 1.39 22.29 9.05
C PRO A 4 0.64 22.69 10.34
N SER A 5 -0.54 23.29 10.18
CA SER A 5 -1.44 23.54 11.30
C SER A 5 -1.52 22.28 12.18
N SER A 6 -1.55 22.44 13.50
CA SER A 6 -1.54 21.30 14.43
C SER A 6 -2.69 20.31 14.20
N GLU A 7 -3.71 20.75 13.46
CA GLU A 7 -4.83 19.96 12.98
C GLU A 7 -5.10 20.22 11.49
N LEU A 8 -5.65 19.20 10.82
CA LEU A 8 -6.24 19.28 9.50
C LEU A 8 -7.67 18.76 9.52
N ILE A 9 -8.51 19.28 8.61
CA ILE A 9 -9.89 18.85 8.45
C ILE A 9 -10.01 18.17 7.10
N GLY A 10 -10.42 16.90 7.11
CA GLY A 10 -10.67 16.15 5.89
C GLY A 10 -12.02 16.49 5.26
N ALA A 11 -12.23 16.05 4.03
CA ALA A 11 -13.43 16.29 3.24
C ALA A 11 -14.69 15.69 3.90
N ALA A 12 -14.53 14.63 4.70
CA ALA A 12 -15.62 14.06 5.51
C ALA A 12 -15.96 14.90 6.77
N GLY A 13 -15.25 16.01 7.02
CA GLY A 13 -15.42 16.86 8.21
C GLY A 13 -14.66 16.35 9.45
N CYS A 14 -13.92 15.25 9.33
CA CYS A 14 -13.11 14.68 10.39
C CYS A 14 -11.89 15.57 10.70
N ARG A 15 -11.58 15.73 11.99
CA ARG A 15 -10.42 16.49 12.47
C ARG A 15 -9.26 15.55 12.78
N TYR A 16 -8.10 15.81 12.18
CA TYR A 16 -6.89 15.01 12.33
C TYR A 16 -5.80 15.82 13.00
N LEU A 17 -5.39 15.40 14.20
CA LEU A 17 -4.34 16.03 15.00
C LEU A 17 -3.00 15.34 14.73
N PHE A 18 -2.01 16.08 14.25
CA PHE A 18 -0.67 15.52 14.00
C PHE A 18 -0.03 15.01 15.29
N LYS A 19 0.67 13.87 15.20
CA LYS A 19 1.42 13.28 16.32
C LYS A 19 2.90 13.15 16.00
N GLN A 20 3.24 12.52 14.88
CA GLN A 20 4.62 12.18 14.58
C GLN A 20 4.84 12.10 13.07
N LEU A 21 5.96 12.62 12.58
CA LEU A 21 6.46 12.33 11.24
C LEU A 21 7.05 10.90 11.23
N ILE A 22 6.45 10.01 10.46
CA ILE A 22 6.90 8.62 10.32
C ILE A 22 7.98 8.54 9.24
N GLN A 23 7.77 9.23 8.13
CA GLN A 23 8.69 9.16 6.99
C GLN A 23 8.68 10.46 6.21
N GLU A 24 9.85 10.87 5.74
CA GLU A 24 10.02 11.95 4.78
C GLU A 24 10.80 11.42 3.58
N ARG A 25 10.20 11.50 2.39
CA ARG A 25 10.83 11.15 1.13
C ARG A 25 10.97 12.41 0.31
N PRO A 26 12.19 12.92 0.10
CA PRO A 26 12.39 14.10 -0.74
C PRO A 26 11.66 13.94 -2.08
N GLN A 27 10.85 14.93 -2.45
CA GLN A 27 10.06 15.00 -3.70
C GLN A 27 8.87 14.02 -3.82
N LEU A 28 8.79 12.97 -3.00
CA LEU A 28 7.69 11.99 -3.03
C LEU A 28 6.63 12.22 -1.95
N GLY A 29 6.94 13.03 -0.94
CA GLY A 29 6.01 13.41 0.11
C GLY A 29 6.43 12.90 1.50
N ARG A 30 5.55 13.14 2.46
CA ARG A 30 5.73 12.84 3.88
C ARG A 30 4.57 11.99 4.37
N VAL A 31 4.86 11.17 5.38
CA VAL A 31 3.90 10.29 6.04
C VAL A 31 3.90 10.65 7.52
N TRP A 32 2.73 10.94 8.06
CA TRP A 32 2.55 11.28 9.47
C TRP A 32 1.56 10.36 10.15
N LEU A 33 1.83 10.08 11.42
CA LEU A 33 0.84 9.61 12.36
C LEU A 33 -0.02 10.79 12.82
N ALA A 34 -1.34 10.60 12.80
CA ALA A 34 -2.31 11.52 13.37
C ALA A 34 -3.35 10.76 14.21
N THR A 35 -4.18 11.50 14.93
CA THR A 35 -5.34 10.96 15.65
C THR A 35 -6.60 11.75 15.36
N SER A 36 -7.74 11.06 15.31
CA SER A 36 -9.07 11.67 15.39
C SER A 36 -9.84 10.99 16.51
N GLY A 37 -10.16 11.72 17.58
CA GLY A 37 -10.65 11.10 18.81
C GLY A 37 -9.63 10.13 19.41
N GLN A 38 -10.03 8.86 19.60
CA GLN A 38 -9.17 7.79 20.10
C GLN A 38 -8.49 7.00 18.98
N ASP A 39 -8.92 7.18 17.74
CA ASP A 39 -8.44 6.40 16.59
C ASP A 39 -7.18 7.01 15.98
N LYS A 40 -6.31 6.13 15.47
CA LYS A 40 -5.06 6.50 14.80
C LYS A 40 -5.23 6.48 13.28
N PHE A 41 -4.57 7.42 12.62
CA PHE A 41 -4.59 7.58 11.18
C PHE A 41 -3.19 7.87 10.64
N ILE A 42 -3.03 7.58 9.34
CA ILE A 42 -1.84 7.93 8.56
C ILE A 42 -2.24 9.02 7.57
N LEU A 43 -1.57 10.17 7.66
CA LEU A 43 -1.70 11.25 6.67
C LEU A 43 -0.50 11.13 5.72
N LYS A 44 -0.76 11.10 4.42
CA LYS A 44 0.28 11.01 3.40
C LYS A 44 0.14 12.16 2.41
N ASP A 45 1.18 13.00 2.30
CA ASP A 45 1.31 13.96 1.21
C ASP A 45 1.49 13.20 -0.10
N ILE A 46 0.75 13.60 -1.13
CA ILE A 46 0.83 12.99 -2.46
C ILE A 46 1.19 14.08 -3.47
N PRO A 47 2.19 13.84 -4.34
CA PRO A 47 2.46 14.74 -5.45
C PRO A 47 1.22 14.96 -6.31
N LYS A 48 0.96 16.22 -6.71
CA LYS A 48 -0.26 16.63 -7.43
C LYS A 48 -0.66 15.72 -8.59
N THR A 49 0.32 15.29 -9.38
CA THR A 49 0.09 14.41 -10.53
C THR A 49 -0.46 13.05 -10.09
N ILE A 50 0.18 12.43 -9.10
CA ILE A 50 -0.23 11.14 -8.52
C ILE A 50 -1.61 11.28 -7.86
N PHE A 51 -1.83 12.36 -7.12
CA PHE A 51 -3.10 12.62 -6.45
C PHE A 51 -4.26 12.71 -7.46
N SER A 52 -4.05 13.42 -8.56
CA SER A 52 -5.06 13.61 -9.61
C SER A 52 -5.32 12.29 -10.34
N SER A 53 -4.26 11.63 -10.82
CA SER A 53 -4.37 10.34 -11.52
C SER A 53 -5.04 9.26 -10.66
N PHE A 54 -4.73 9.18 -9.35
CA PHE A 54 -5.41 8.21 -8.48
C PHE A 54 -6.92 8.48 -8.39
N ASN A 55 -7.34 9.73 -8.19
CA ASN A 55 -8.76 10.07 -8.05
C ASN A 55 -9.55 9.96 -9.37
N GLU A 56 -8.90 10.13 -10.52
CA GLU A 56 -9.52 10.04 -11.85
C GLU A 56 -9.54 8.60 -12.38
N ASP A 57 -8.43 7.87 -12.23
CA ASP A 57 -8.22 6.59 -12.92
C ASP A 57 -8.33 5.37 -12.01
N ILE A 58 -8.04 5.47 -10.71
CA ILE A 58 -7.95 4.31 -9.83
C ILE A 58 -9.13 4.25 -8.86
N HIS A 59 -9.30 5.28 -8.03
CA HIS A 59 -10.31 5.33 -6.98
C HIS A 59 -11.75 5.04 -7.46
N PRO A 60 -12.23 5.59 -8.60
CA PRO A 60 -13.61 5.34 -9.05
C PRO A 60 -13.90 3.89 -9.47
N ARG A 61 -12.86 3.08 -9.67
CA ARG A 61 -12.96 1.67 -10.09
C ARG A 61 -12.87 0.69 -8.93
N LEU A 62 -12.54 1.19 -7.74
CA LEU A 62 -12.40 0.37 -6.54
C LEU A 62 -13.50 0.73 -5.54
N HIS A 63 -13.98 -0.29 -4.84
CA HIS A 63 -14.91 -0.14 -3.73
C HIS A 63 -14.22 -0.51 -2.43
N GLU A 64 -14.89 -0.31 -1.30
CA GLU A 64 -14.36 -0.77 -0.01
C GLU A 64 -14.00 -2.26 -0.07
N SER A 65 -12.77 -2.57 0.33
CA SER A 65 -12.21 -3.91 0.26
C SER A 65 -11.56 -4.30 1.58
N PRO A 66 -11.77 -5.54 2.05
CA PRO A 66 -11.04 -6.04 3.21
C PRO A 66 -9.54 -6.28 2.92
N PHE A 67 -9.12 -6.32 1.64
CA PHE A 67 -7.76 -6.68 1.21
C PHE A 67 -6.98 -5.52 0.57
N LEU A 68 -7.62 -4.39 0.28
CA LEU A 68 -7.00 -3.20 -0.29
C LEU A 68 -7.17 -2.00 0.64
N ARG A 69 -6.10 -1.24 0.87
CA ARG A 69 -6.16 -0.04 1.71
C ARG A 69 -6.41 1.20 0.86
N LEU A 70 -7.66 1.61 0.80
CA LEU A 70 -8.08 2.87 0.18
C LEU A 70 -8.00 4.05 1.19
N PRO A 71 -7.90 5.30 0.71
CA PRO A 71 -8.06 6.46 1.57
C PRO A 71 -9.41 6.41 2.30
N HIS A 72 -9.36 6.58 3.61
CA HIS A 72 -10.55 6.73 4.46
C HIS A 72 -11.15 8.13 4.36
N ASP A 73 -10.30 9.14 4.18
CA ASP A 73 -10.67 10.53 3.96
C ASP A 73 -9.59 11.20 3.09
N THR A 74 -9.83 12.42 2.65
CA THR A 74 -8.88 13.22 1.87
C THR A 74 -8.90 14.66 2.33
N ILE A 75 -7.77 15.36 2.22
CA ILE A 75 -7.67 16.82 2.42
C ILE A 75 -7.22 17.41 1.08
N PRO A 76 -8.16 17.71 0.16
CA PRO A 76 -7.85 18.00 -1.24
C PRO A 76 -6.92 19.20 -1.44
N ASP A 77 -7.15 20.27 -0.67
CA ASP A 77 -6.36 21.52 -0.76
C ASP A 77 -4.88 21.31 -0.46
N GLN A 78 -4.55 20.25 0.29
CA GLN A 78 -3.19 19.90 0.66
C GLN A 78 -2.67 18.64 -0.03
N GLN A 79 -3.47 18.02 -0.91
CA GLN A 79 -3.14 16.78 -1.62
C GLN A 79 -2.78 15.64 -0.64
N ILE A 80 -3.51 15.55 0.48
CA ILE A 80 -3.28 14.52 1.49
C ILE A 80 -4.33 13.44 1.39
N PHE A 81 -3.89 12.18 1.40
CA PHE A 81 -4.75 11.04 1.69
C PHE A 81 -4.63 10.66 3.15
N VAL A 82 -5.78 10.36 3.75
CA VAL A 82 -5.90 9.88 5.13
C VAL A 82 -6.23 8.41 5.09
N TYR A 83 -5.40 7.57 5.71
CA TYR A 83 -5.62 6.14 5.84
C TYR A 83 -5.86 5.75 7.29
N LYS A 84 -6.66 4.71 7.54
CA LYS A 84 -6.69 4.08 8.86
C LYS A 84 -5.29 3.53 9.19
N TYR A 85 -4.88 3.67 10.45
CA TYR A 85 -3.63 3.10 10.92
C TYR A 85 -3.67 1.56 10.85
N MET A 86 -2.50 0.96 10.58
CA MET A 86 -2.30 -0.48 10.70
C MET A 86 -0.98 -0.77 11.40
N ASP A 87 -0.89 -1.89 12.10
CA ASP A 87 0.15 -2.14 13.10
C ASP A 87 1.57 -2.25 12.51
N ASP A 88 1.77 -3.17 11.55
CA ASP A 88 3.08 -3.41 10.93
C ASP A 88 2.95 -3.87 9.48
N ASP A 89 4.04 -3.75 8.74
CA ASP A 89 4.21 -4.37 7.43
C ASP A 89 4.69 -5.84 7.54
N PHE A 90 4.53 -6.60 6.45
CA PHE A 90 4.88 -8.01 6.42
C PHE A 90 6.39 -8.27 6.55
N LEU A 91 7.25 -7.35 6.10
CA LEU A 91 8.71 -7.46 6.28
C LEU A 91 9.08 -7.40 7.76
N SER A 92 8.49 -6.45 8.47
CA SER A 92 8.67 -6.24 9.90
C SER A 92 8.18 -7.45 10.71
N LEU A 93 7.01 -8.00 10.36
CA LEU A 93 6.50 -9.24 10.97
C LEU A 93 7.37 -10.46 10.68
N ALA A 94 7.87 -10.61 9.45
CA ALA A 94 8.77 -11.71 9.11
C ALA A 94 10.04 -11.70 9.98
N ARG A 95 10.60 -10.52 10.25
CA ARG A 95 11.75 -10.35 11.16
C ARG A 95 11.41 -10.70 12.61
N LYS A 96 10.15 -10.55 13.03
CA LYS A 96 9.65 -11.01 14.35
C LYS A 96 9.42 -12.52 14.41
N GLN A 97 9.76 -13.28 13.36
CA GLN A 97 9.66 -14.74 13.31
C GLN A 97 8.24 -15.26 13.56
N ILE A 98 7.25 -14.61 12.92
CA ILE A 98 5.86 -15.09 12.94
C ILE A 98 5.73 -16.51 12.38
N SER A 99 4.70 -17.22 12.83
CA SER A 99 4.47 -18.62 12.47
C SER A 99 4.24 -18.81 10.96
N MET A 100 4.56 -20.01 10.45
CA MET A 100 4.27 -20.36 9.06
C MET A 100 2.78 -20.23 8.71
N GLN A 101 1.89 -20.46 9.68
CA GLN A 101 0.45 -20.27 9.49
C GLN A 101 0.11 -18.79 9.28
N ALA A 102 0.64 -17.89 10.12
CA ALA A 102 0.44 -16.45 9.96
C ALA A 102 0.99 -15.95 8.62
N ARG A 103 2.19 -16.40 8.22
CA ARG A 103 2.77 -16.05 6.90
C ARG A 103 1.86 -16.48 5.75
N LYS A 104 1.32 -17.71 5.79
CA LYS A 104 0.38 -18.20 4.77
C LYS A 104 -0.93 -17.41 4.74
N GLN A 105 -1.45 -17.01 5.90
CA GLN A 105 -2.65 -16.17 5.99
C GLN A 105 -2.40 -14.80 5.34
N ILE A 106 -1.26 -14.17 5.64
CA ILE A 106 -0.87 -12.89 5.03
C ILE A 106 -0.74 -13.02 3.52
N LEU A 107 0.05 -13.98 3.03
CA LEU A 107 0.24 -14.21 1.59
C LEU A 107 -1.09 -14.48 0.87
N LYS A 108 -1.99 -15.26 1.48
CA LYS A 108 -3.32 -15.54 0.89
C LYS A 108 -4.13 -14.26 0.75
N ALA A 109 -4.21 -13.44 1.81
CA ALA A 109 -4.97 -12.20 1.79
C ALA A 109 -4.37 -11.18 0.80
N SER A 110 -3.03 -11.07 0.73
CA SER A 110 -2.37 -10.23 -0.27
C SER A 110 -2.70 -10.66 -1.69
N LEU A 111 -2.71 -11.97 -1.98
CA LEU A 111 -3.10 -12.49 -3.29
C LEU A 111 -4.56 -12.20 -3.63
N GLN A 112 -5.46 -12.21 -2.63
CA GLN A 112 -6.86 -11.80 -2.82
C GLN A 112 -6.95 -10.31 -3.21
N GLY A 113 -6.19 -9.43 -2.55
CA GLY A 113 -6.10 -8.02 -2.94
C GLY A 113 -5.55 -7.82 -4.35
N ILE A 114 -4.48 -8.53 -4.72
CA ILE A 114 -3.91 -8.48 -6.08
C ILE A 114 -4.94 -8.96 -7.12
N ALA A 115 -5.64 -10.06 -6.85
CA ALA A 115 -6.68 -10.57 -7.72
C ALA A 115 -7.83 -9.57 -7.88
N GLU A 116 -8.20 -8.86 -6.83
CA GLU A 116 -9.22 -7.82 -6.86
C GLU A 116 -8.78 -6.64 -7.75
N LEU A 117 -7.57 -6.12 -7.60
CA LEU A 117 -7.01 -5.08 -8.50
C LEU A 117 -7.06 -5.56 -9.95
N HIS A 118 -6.59 -6.79 -10.20
CA HIS A 118 -6.54 -7.37 -11.54
C HIS A 118 -7.93 -7.57 -12.15
N SER A 119 -8.97 -7.82 -11.34
CA SER A 119 -10.35 -7.93 -11.82
C SER A 119 -10.92 -6.60 -12.32
N HIS A 120 -10.37 -5.48 -11.85
CA HIS A 120 -10.71 -4.11 -12.27
C HIS A 120 -9.72 -3.53 -13.30
N ASP A 121 -8.90 -4.39 -13.92
CA ASP A 121 -7.85 -4.00 -14.86
C ASP A 121 -6.82 -3.02 -14.26
N ILE A 122 -6.60 -3.07 -12.95
CA ILE A 122 -5.58 -2.30 -12.25
C ILE A 122 -4.37 -3.19 -11.96
N VAL A 123 -3.17 -2.65 -12.16
CA VAL A 123 -1.89 -3.30 -11.79
C VAL A 123 -1.18 -2.46 -10.74
N HIS A 124 -0.59 -3.11 -9.74
CA HIS A 124 0.05 -2.42 -8.62
C HIS A 124 1.48 -1.97 -8.94
N LEU A 125 2.27 -2.82 -9.60
CA LEU A 125 3.65 -2.58 -10.06
C LEU A 125 4.71 -2.38 -8.95
N ASP A 126 4.36 -2.50 -7.68
CA ASP A 126 5.29 -2.38 -6.54
C ASP A 126 4.91 -3.32 -5.39
N ILE A 127 4.53 -4.56 -5.73
CA ILE A 127 4.26 -5.60 -4.74
C ILE A 127 5.58 -5.98 -4.05
N LYS A 128 5.62 -5.77 -2.73
CA LYS A 128 6.74 -6.10 -1.84
C LYS A 128 6.22 -6.28 -0.41
N PRO A 129 6.98 -6.88 0.51
CA PRO A 129 6.50 -7.14 1.86
C PRO A 129 6.18 -5.85 2.63
N ASP A 130 6.91 -4.76 2.37
CA ASP A 130 6.67 -3.43 2.96
C ASP A 130 5.32 -2.80 2.55
N ASN A 131 4.76 -3.23 1.41
CA ASN A 131 3.47 -2.75 0.90
C ASN A 131 2.30 -3.68 1.28
N ILE A 132 2.52 -4.60 2.21
CA ILE A 132 1.50 -5.49 2.78
C ILE A 132 1.39 -5.16 4.28
N MET A 133 0.37 -4.40 4.65
CA MET A 133 0.12 -4.02 6.04
C MET A 133 -0.76 -5.03 6.75
N VAL A 134 -0.53 -5.22 8.04
CA VAL A 134 -1.17 -6.24 8.87
C VAL A 134 -1.57 -5.65 10.22
N ASN A 135 -2.83 -5.86 10.59
CA ASN A 135 -3.29 -5.73 11.98
C ASN A 135 -3.22 -7.08 12.64
N TYR A 136 -2.69 -7.13 13.84
CA TYR A 136 -2.42 -8.38 14.52
C TYR A 136 -2.36 -8.21 16.04
N HIS A 137 -2.53 -9.33 16.75
CA HIS A 137 -2.22 -9.41 18.18
C HIS A 137 -1.28 -10.59 18.46
N GLY A 138 -0.71 -10.62 19.66
CA GLY A 138 0.31 -11.60 20.04
C GLY A 138 1.71 -11.22 19.54
N THR A 139 2.67 -12.10 19.78
CA THR A 139 4.08 -11.85 19.40
C THR A 139 4.74 -13.12 18.87
N GLY A 140 5.67 -12.95 17.93
CA GLY A 140 6.40 -14.07 17.34
C GLY A 140 5.48 -15.17 16.82
N LYS A 141 5.69 -16.40 17.25
CA LYS A 141 4.91 -17.56 16.80
C LYS A 141 3.44 -17.55 17.24
N GLU A 142 3.10 -16.79 18.27
CA GLU A 142 1.72 -16.62 18.76
C GLU A 142 0.96 -15.49 18.05
N THR A 143 1.57 -14.89 17.02
CA THR A 143 0.92 -13.83 16.24
C THR A 143 -0.34 -14.36 15.57
N ILE A 144 -1.45 -13.66 15.83
CA ILE A 144 -2.75 -13.89 15.21
C ILE A 144 -3.05 -12.71 14.29
N VAL A 145 -3.22 -13.03 13.01
CA VAL A 145 -3.50 -12.05 11.95
C VAL A 145 -4.98 -11.71 11.97
N GLU A 146 -5.31 -10.44 12.09
CA GLU A 146 -6.70 -9.95 12.11
C GLU A 146 -7.12 -9.42 10.74
N GLN A 147 -6.26 -8.59 10.15
CA GLN A 147 -6.53 -7.95 8.86
C GLN A 147 -5.24 -7.78 8.08
N VAL A 148 -5.33 -7.94 6.76
CA VAL A 148 -4.20 -7.76 5.85
C VAL A 148 -4.68 -6.93 4.67
N GLN A 149 -3.98 -5.85 4.37
CA GLN A 149 -4.29 -4.99 3.23
C GLN A 149 -3.05 -4.64 2.42
N VAL A 150 -3.19 -4.69 1.10
CA VAL A 150 -2.20 -4.14 0.17
C VAL A 150 -2.35 -2.62 0.13
N ILE A 151 -1.24 -1.90 0.23
CA ILE A 151 -1.18 -0.43 0.33
C ILE A 151 -0.47 0.21 -0.87
N ASP A 152 -0.33 1.53 -0.90
CA ASP A 152 0.43 2.28 -1.91
C ASP A 152 -0.18 2.23 -3.33
N LEU A 153 -1.52 2.17 -3.39
CA LEU A 153 -2.31 2.07 -4.62
C LEU A 153 -2.31 3.35 -5.47
N GLU A 154 -1.86 4.47 -4.92
CA GLU A 154 -1.71 5.73 -5.66
C GLU A 154 -0.72 5.64 -6.83
N ASN A 155 0.21 4.68 -6.79
CA ASN A 155 1.16 4.41 -7.88
C ASN A 155 0.69 3.30 -8.83
N ALA A 156 -0.50 2.75 -8.61
CA ALA A 156 -1.09 1.74 -9.48
C ALA A 156 -1.46 2.34 -10.85
N ALA A 157 -1.62 1.47 -11.84
CA ALA A 157 -2.00 1.86 -13.19
C ALA A 157 -3.24 1.10 -13.66
N TYR A 158 -4.19 1.83 -14.24
CA TYR A 158 -5.31 1.25 -14.96
C TYR A 158 -4.85 0.81 -16.35
N LEU A 159 -4.93 -0.49 -16.64
CA LEU A 159 -4.51 -1.15 -17.88
C LEU A 159 -5.63 -2.03 -18.43
N PRO A 160 -6.54 -1.46 -19.25
CA PRO A 160 -7.55 -2.22 -19.97
C PRO A 160 -6.95 -3.37 -20.78
N LYS A 161 -7.78 -4.38 -21.07
CA LYS A 161 -7.39 -5.53 -21.89
C LYS A 161 -6.64 -5.12 -23.16
N GLY A 162 -5.46 -5.72 -23.36
CA GLY A 162 -4.60 -5.49 -24.53
C GLY A 162 -3.61 -4.33 -24.37
N GLN A 163 -3.68 -3.56 -23.28
CA GLN A 163 -2.73 -2.52 -22.95
C GLN A 163 -1.58 -3.04 -22.07
N CYS A 164 -0.44 -2.36 -22.13
CA CYS A 164 0.72 -2.61 -21.30
C CYS A 164 1.53 -1.32 -21.15
N ILE A 165 2.31 -1.21 -20.09
CA ILE A 165 3.26 -0.10 -19.92
C ILE A 165 4.61 -0.53 -20.49
N LYS A 166 5.25 0.33 -21.29
CA LYS A 166 6.56 0.07 -21.89
C LYS A 166 7.54 1.16 -21.51
N GLY A 167 8.82 0.81 -21.39
CA GLY A 167 9.88 1.81 -21.17
C GLY A 167 9.99 2.33 -19.73
N MET A 168 9.04 1.97 -18.85
CA MET A 168 9.01 2.40 -17.45
C MET A 168 9.84 1.47 -16.56
N LEU A 169 10.63 2.04 -15.66
CA LEU A 169 11.33 1.30 -14.61
C LEU A 169 10.51 1.43 -13.32
N ALA A 170 9.54 0.53 -13.13
CA ALA A 170 8.61 0.56 -12.01
C ALA A 170 8.94 -0.49 -10.95
N GLY A 171 8.48 -0.23 -9.71
CA GLY A 171 8.62 -1.15 -8.58
C GLY A 171 10.00 -1.14 -7.93
N ASN A 172 10.11 -1.77 -6.77
CA ASN A 172 11.36 -1.95 -6.04
C ASN A 172 12.32 -2.95 -6.74
N ASP A 173 13.61 -2.62 -6.79
CA ASP A 173 14.65 -3.41 -7.48
C ASP A 173 14.67 -4.89 -7.08
N SER A 174 14.50 -5.21 -5.79
CA SER A 174 14.58 -6.59 -5.29
C SER A 174 13.37 -7.46 -5.65
N TRP A 175 12.23 -6.83 -5.95
CA TRP A 175 10.96 -7.53 -6.19
C TRP A 175 10.48 -7.40 -7.63
N ARG A 176 11.14 -6.58 -8.44
CA ARG A 176 10.75 -6.27 -9.81
C ARG A 176 10.91 -7.50 -10.72
N SER A 177 9.93 -7.67 -11.60
CA SER A 177 9.94 -8.74 -12.60
C SER A 177 11.07 -8.59 -13.63
N PRO A 178 11.45 -9.67 -14.34
CA PRO A 178 12.48 -9.61 -15.36
C PRO A 178 12.12 -8.61 -16.46
N GLU A 179 10.88 -8.63 -16.96
CA GLU A 179 10.44 -7.66 -17.98
C GLU A 179 10.48 -6.22 -17.45
N GLY A 180 10.27 -5.98 -16.16
CA GLY A 180 10.46 -4.65 -15.57
C GLY A 180 11.92 -4.20 -15.55
N HIS A 181 12.86 -5.10 -15.25
CA HIS A 181 14.29 -4.80 -15.32
C HIS A 181 14.74 -4.42 -16.73
N PHE A 182 14.16 -5.07 -17.75
CA PHE A 182 14.46 -4.79 -19.15
C PHE A 182 13.56 -3.71 -19.78
N LYS A 183 12.79 -2.96 -18.98
CA LYS A 183 11.85 -1.94 -19.46
C LYS A 183 10.90 -2.44 -20.56
N GLY A 184 10.56 -3.73 -20.47
CA GLY A 184 9.67 -4.45 -21.36
C GLY A 184 8.20 -4.07 -21.14
N LYS A 185 7.30 -5.00 -21.47
CA LYS A 185 5.85 -4.80 -21.30
C LYS A 185 5.42 -5.18 -19.89
N LEU A 186 5.17 -4.18 -19.04
CA LEU A 186 4.60 -4.36 -17.72
C LEU A 186 3.09 -4.59 -17.79
N GLY A 187 2.57 -5.41 -16.87
CA GLY A 187 1.14 -5.67 -16.72
C GLY A 187 0.87 -6.60 -15.53
N LYS A 188 -0.31 -7.24 -15.51
CA LYS A 188 -0.74 -8.16 -14.44
C LYS A 188 0.31 -9.24 -14.10
N PRO A 189 1.00 -9.87 -15.08
CA PRO A 189 2.04 -10.86 -14.78
C PRO A 189 3.22 -10.32 -13.95
N SER A 190 3.51 -9.02 -14.04
CA SER A 190 4.57 -8.39 -13.27
C SER A 190 4.26 -8.41 -11.77
N ASP A 191 3.02 -8.13 -11.38
CA ASP A 191 2.56 -8.25 -9.98
C ASP A 191 2.63 -9.69 -9.47
N ILE A 192 2.25 -10.66 -10.32
CA ILE A 192 2.30 -12.09 -9.98
C ILE A 192 3.74 -12.56 -9.75
N PHE A 193 4.68 -12.09 -10.58
CA PHE A 193 6.10 -12.38 -10.36
C PHE A 193 6.58 -11.81 -9.02
N SER A 194 6.29 -10.54 -8.75
CA SER A 194 6.68 -9.89 -7.49
C SER A 194 6.08 -10.61 -6.27
N PHE A 195 4.80 -11.00 -6.34
CA PHE A 195 4.15 -11.80 -5.31
C PHE A 195 4.81 -13.17 -5.11
N ALA A 196 5.19 -13.84 -6.19
CA ALA A 196 5.90 -15.12 -6.13
C ALA A 196 7.26 -14.96 -5.45
N ALA A 197 8.02 -13.90 -5.76
CA ALA A 197 9.28 -13.59 -5.10
C ALA A 197 9.10 -13.37 -3.58
N VAL A 198 8.08 -12.60 -3.18
CA VAL A 198 7.70 -12.40 -1.76
C VAL A 198 7.38 -13.72 -1.08
N SER A 199 6.51 -14.53 -1.71
CA SER A 199 6.10 -15.82 -1.18
C SER A 199 7.29 -16.77 -1.00
N SER A 200 8.17 -16.82 -2.00
CA SER A 200 9.38 -17.63 -1.98
C SER A 200 10.31 -17.24 -0.84
N LEU A 201 10.63 -15.95 -0.68
CA LEU A 201 11.52 -15.49 0.39
C LEU A 201 10.93 -15.80 1.78
N GLU A 202 9.66 -15.50 1.98
CA GLU A 202 9.05 -15.60 3.31
C GLU A 202 8.66 -17.04 3.69
N LEU A 203 8.52 -17.95 2.74
CA LEU A 203 8.31 -19.37 3.02
C LEU A 203 9.63 -20.16 3.15
N MET A 204 10.74 -19.68 2.56
CA MET A 204 12.05 -20.35 2.64
C MET A 204 12.90 -19.92 3.84
N ARG A 205 12.54 -18.83 4.53
CA ARG A 205 13.14 -18.45 5.83
C ARG A 205 12.65 -19.39 6.93
N ILE A 206 13.28 -20.57 7.04
CA ILE A 206 13.14 -21.54 8.13
C ILE A 206 14.18 -21.23 9.21
#